data_AF-A0A6L9UEQ0-F1
#
_entry.id   AF-A0A6L9UEQ0-F1
#
_cell.length_a   1.000
_cell.length_b   1.000
_cell.length_c   1.000
_cell.angle_alpha   90.00
_cell.angle_beta   90.00
_cell.angle_gamma   90.00
#
_symmetry.space_group_name_H-M   'P 1'
#
loop_
_entity.id
_entity.type
_entity.pdbx_description
1 polymer ?
#
loop_
_entity_poly.entity_id
_entity_poly.type
_entity_poly.pdbx_seq_one_letter_code
_entity_poly.pdbx_strand_id
1 'polypeptide(L)'
;MKYAVGDGMERLRRLAGRALRPKELEIVERVFDLVTAQPWFDKSEYCLDGFAVRLIHLVRSGITNPGQLETIAVLWAMTDFSRDMTNSQRMKLMATYEAQRHRRPAL
;
A
#
# COMPACT_ATOMS: atom_id res chain seq x y z
N MET A 1 -4.85 22.92 5.25
CA MET A 1 -3.91 21.77 5.17
C MET A 1 -4.51 20.76 4.21
N LYS A 2 -4.16 20.83 2.92
CA LYS A 2 -4.68 19.92 1.87
C LYS A 2 -3.78 18.69 1.87
N TYR A 3 -4.24 17.58 2.46
CA TYR A 3 -3.48 16.33 2.44
C TYR A 3 -3.42 15.82 1.01
N ALA A 4 -2.20 15.54 0.57
CA ALA A 4 -1.85 15.10 -0.78
C ALA A 4 -2.40 13.69 -1.06
N VAL A 5 -3.65 13.61 -1.51
CA VAL A 5 -4.18 12.41 -2.17
C VAL A 5 -3.38 12.11 -3.46
N GLY A 6 -2.66 13.11 -4.00
CA GLY A 6 -1.83 12.98 -5.21
C GLY A 6 -0.54 12.15 -5.05
N ASP A 7 0.18 12.23 -3.92
CA ASP A 7 1.52 11.63 -3.86
C ASP A 7 1.50 10.11 -3.61
N GLY A 8 0.58 9.62 -2.76
CA GLY A 8 0.41 8.19 -2.51
C GLY A 8 -0.09 7.42 -3.74
N MET A 9 -1.07 7.98 -4.46
CA MET A 9 -1.65 7.36 -5.66
C MET A 9 -0.69 7.38 -6.85
N GLU A 10 0.08 8.44 -7.01
CA GLU A 10 1.10 8.47 -8.06
C GLU A 10 2.24 7.50 -7.78
N ARG A 11 2.63 7.32 -6.51
CA ARG A 11 3.57 6.27 -6.09
C ARG A 11 3.02 4.88 -6.34
N LEU A 12 1.76 4.62 -6.00
CA LEU A 12 1.08 3.37 -6.29
C LEU A 12 1.11 3.06 -7.80
N ARG A 13 0.76 4.04 -8.64
CA ARG A 13 0.83 3.90 -10.12
C ARG A 13 2.25 3.62 -10.61
N ARG A 14 3.26 4.29 -10.03
CA ARG A 14 4.68 4.01 -10.34
C ARG A 14 5.09 2.60 -9.93
N LEU A 15 4.61 2.10 -8.78
CA LEU A 15 4.89 0.75 -8.28
C LEU A 15 4.14 -0.33 -9.06
N ALA A 16 2.91 -0.04 -9.47
CA ALA A 16 2.09 -0.92 -10.29
C ALA A 16 2.64 -1.04 -11.72
N GLY A 17 3.20 0.05 -12.27
CA GLY A 17 3.87 0.07 -13.58
C GLY A 17 3.04 -0.60 -14.69
N ARG A 18 3.72 -1.26 -15.65
CA ARG A 18 3.09 -2.09 -16.69
C ARG A 18 2.60 -3.46 -16.16
N ALA A 19 2.65 -3.71 -14.85
CA ALA A 19 2.43 -5.05 -14.30
C ALA A 19 0.95 -5.39 -14.06
N LEU A 20 0.07 -4.39 -14.05
CA LEU A 20 -1.38 -4.56 -13.89
C LEU A 20 -2.13 -4.14 -15.14
N ARG A 21 -3.21 -4.85 -15.48
CA ARG A 21 -4.16 -4.41 -16.52
C ARG A 21 -4.93 -3.18 -16.02
N PRO A 22 -5.48 -2.33 -16.91
CA PRO A 22 -6.21 -1.12 -16.49
C PRO A 22 -7.31 -1.38 -15.46
N LYS A 23 -8.09 -2.44 -15.62
CA LYS A 23 -9.14 -2.83 -14.68
C LYS A 23 -8.60 -3.26 -13.31
N GLU A 24 -7.43 -3.90 -13.29
CA GLU A 24 -6.77 -4.30 -12.04
C GLU A 24 -6.20 -3.08 -11.32
N LEU A 25 -5.63 -2.14 -12.06
CA LEU A 25 -5.16 -0.89 -11.52
C LEU A 25 -6.30 -0.09 -10.87
N GLU A 26 -7.46 0.00 -11.53
CA GLU A 26 -8.65 0.67 -10.98
C GLU A 26 -9.11 0.04 -9.65
N ILE A 27 -9.12 -1.29 -9.58
CA ILE A 27 -9.49 -2.01 -8.36
C ILE A 27 -8.47 -1.75 -7.24
N VAL A 28 -7.18 -1.79 -7.55
CA VAL A 28 -6.09 -1.52 -6.60
C VAL A 28 -6.16 -0.08 -6.07
N GLU A 29 -6.36 0.89 -6.95
CA GLU A 29 -6.53 2.30 -6.61
C GLU A 29 -7.70 2.52 -5.66
N ARG A 30 -8.87 1.95 -5.98
CA ARG A 30 -10.05 2.07 -5.13
C ARG A 30 -9.86 1.47 -3.74
N VAL A 31 -9.27 0.27 -3.65
CA VAL A 31 -9.01 -0.38 -2.35
C VAL A 31 -7.96 0.39 -1.56
N PHE A 32 -6.93 0.91 -2.23
CA PHE A 32 -5.92 1.74 -1.60
C PHE A 32 -6.52 2.98 -0.95
N ASP A 33 -7.34 3.73 -1.69
CA ASP A 33 -8.01 4.93 -1.18
C ASP A 33 -8.96 4.60 -0.03
N LEU A 34 -9.75 3.53 -0.15
CA LEU A 34 -10.70 3.11 0.88
C LEU A 34 -10.02 2.82 2.22
N VAL A 35 -8.89 2.11 2.18
CA VAL A 35 -8.16 1.68 3.39
C VAL A 35 -7.35 2.83 3.98
N THR A 36 -6.65 3.60 3.15
CA THR A 36 -5.78 4.70 3.63
C THR A 36 -6.58 5.93 4.10
N ALA A 37 -7.85 6.06 3.68
CA ALA A 37 -8.75 7.07 4.20
C ALA A 37 -9.14 6.82 5.68
N GLN A 38 -9.02 5.58 6.17
CA GLN A 38 -9.46 5.23 7.52
C GLN A 38 -8.64 5.93 8.61
N PRO A 39 -9.28 6.31 9.74
CA PRO A 39 -8.61 7.06 10.80
C PRO A 39 -7.56 6.24 11.56
N TRP A 40 -7.70 4.90 11.58
CA TRP A 40 -6.78 3.98 12.23
C TRP A 40 -5.52 3.70 11.39
N PHE A 41 -5.51 4.04 10.10
CA PHE A 41 -4.37 3.81 9.23
C PHE A 41 -3.22 4.79 9.54
N ASP A 42 -1.99 4.28 9.60
CA ASP A 42 -0.77 5.09 9.71
C ASP A 42 -0.40 5.67 8.34
N LYS A 43 -0.57 7.00 8.19
CA LYS A 43 -0.36 7.72 6.93
C LYS A 43 1.10 8.09 6.65
N SER A 44 2.05 7.55 7.40
CA SER A 44 3.47 7.69 7.09
C SER A 44 3.81 7.12 5.71
N GLU A 45 4.82 7.70 5.06
CA GLU A 45 5.24 7.27 3.71
C GLU A 45 5.59 5.77 3.65
N TYR A 46 6.28 5.24 4.67
CA TYR A 46 6.67 3.82 4.71
C TYR A 46 5.46 2.88 4.81
N CYS A 47 4.39 3.27 5.50
CA CYS A 47 3.14 2.50 5.58
C CYS A 47 2.37 2.56 4.25
N LEU A 48 2.27 3.74 3.63
CA LEU A 48 1.63 3.90 2.33
C LEU A 48 2.34 3.07 1.25
N ASP A 49 3.66 3.16 1.17
CA ASP A 49 4.46 2.42 0.19
C ASP A 49 4.42 0.90 0.47
N GLY A 50 4.52 0.49 1.74
CA GLY A 50 4.44 -0.92 2.14
C GLY A 50 3.07 -1.53 1.84
N PHE A 51 1.99 -0.80 2.07
CA PHE A 51 0.63 -1.24 1.77
C PHE A 51 0.40 -1.34 0.26
N ALA A 52 0.83 -0.34 -0.52
CA ALA A 52 0.76 -0.36 -1.98
C ALA A 52 1.43 -1.60 -2.58
N VAL A 53 2.65 -1.93 -2.12
CA VAL A 53 3.39 -3.12 -2.59
C VAL A 53 2.63 -4.41 -2.28
N ARG A 54 2.09 -4.56 -1.07
CA ARG A 54 1.30 -5.75 -0.71
C ARG A 54 0.02 -5.87 -1.52
N LEU A 55 -0.67 -4.76 -1.76
CA LEU A 55 -1.91 -4.75 -2.53
C LEU A 55 -1.67 -5.14 -4.00
N ILE A 56 -0.60 -4.61 -4.62
CA ILE A 56 -0.17 -5.01 -5.96
C ILE A 56 0.18 -6.51 -6.00
N HIS A 57 0.86 -7.02 -4.98
CA HIS A 57 1.18 -8.45 -4.90
C HIS A 57 -0.08 -9.32 -4.85
N LEU A 58 -1.10 -8.97 -4.05
CA LEU A 58 -2.34 -9.74 -3.97
C LEU A 58 -3.00 -9.91 -5.34
N VAL A 59 -3.09 -8.81 -6.10
CA VAL A 59 -3.69 -8.83 -7.44
C VAL A 59 -2.85 -9.65 -8.41
N ARG A 60 -1.51 -9.51 -8.36
CA ARG A 60 -0.60 -10.34 -9.17
C ARG A 60 -0.66 -11.83 -8.83
N SER A 61 -1.07 -12.19 -7.61
CA SER A 61 -1.30 -13.57 -7.19
C SER A 61 -2.67 -14.12 -7.62
N GLY A 62 -3.46 -13.35 -8.38
CA GLY A 62 -4.73 -13.78 -8.94
C GLY A 62 -5.96 -13.39 -8.12
N ILE A 63 -5.79 -12.62 -7.03
CA ILE A 63 -6.92 -12.11 -6.25
C ILE A 63 -7.45 -10.84 -6.92
N THR A 64 -8.32 -11.04 -7.91
CA THR A 64 -8.90 -9.95 -8.71
C THR A 64 -10.37 -9.67 -8.39
N ASN A 65 -11.01 -10.47 -7.53
CA ASN A 65 -12.36 -10.18 -7.06
C ASN A 65 -12.32 -8.97 -6.10
N PRO A 66 -13.04 -7.87 -6.38
CA PRO A 66 -12.94 -6.65 -5.58
C PRO A 66 -13.29 -6.84 -4.10
N GLY A 67 -14.35 -7.59 -3.78
CA GLY A 67 -14.79 -7.79 -2.40
C GLY A 67 -13.82 -8.66 -1.60
N GLN A 68 -13.24 -9.68 -2.23
CA GLN A 68 -12.18 -10.49 -1.59
C GLN A 68 -10.91 -9.68 -1.39
N LEU A 69 -10.49 -8.90 -2.39
CA LEU A 69 -9.31 -8.06 -2.30
C LEU A 69 -9.44 -7.02 -1.18
N GLU A 70 -10.58 -6.35 -1.11
CA GLU A 70 -10.88 -5.36 -0.07
C GLU A 70 -10.83 -5.99 1.33
N THR A 71 -11.51 -7.13 1.51
CA THR A 71 -11.54 -7.84 2.81
C THR A 71 -10.13 -8.19 3.29
N ILE A 72 -9.31 -8.77 2.41
CA ILE A 72 -7.93 -9.15 2.73
C ILE A 72 -7.07 -7.91 3.00
N ALA A 73 -7.20 -6.88 2.17
CA ALA A 73 -6.45 -5.63 2.30
C ALA A 73 -6.73 -4.94 3.64
N VAL A 74 -8.00 -4.86 4.05
CA VAL A 74 -8.42 -4.29 5.34
C VAL A 74 -7.85 -5.09 6.51
N LEU A 75 -7.96 -6.42 6.49
CA LEU A 75 -7.43 -7.28 7.56
C LEU A 75 -5.91 -7.12 7.73
N TRP A 76 -5.16 -7.07 6.62
CA TRP A 76 -3.73 -6.81 6.64
C TRP A 76 -3.41 -5.41 7.14
N ALA A 77 -4.15 -4.40 6.69
CA ALA A 77 -3.92 -3.02 7.10
C ALA A 77 -4.18 -2.76 8.57
N MET A 78 -5.22 -3.36 9.15
CA MET A 78 -5.45 -3.28 10.60
C MET A 78 -4.30 -3.91 11.41
N THR A 79 -3.69 -4.98 10.89
CA THR A 79 -2.65 -5.73 11.61
C THR A 79 -1.26 -5.09 11.48
N ASP A 80 -0.90 -4.67 10.26
CA ASP A 80 0.48 -4.32 9.91
C ASP A 80 0.67 -2.83 9.57
N PHE A 81 -0.40 -2.08 9.35
CA PHE A 81 -0.36 -0.66 8.95
C PHE A 81 -1.24 0.25 9.83
N SER A 82 -1.66 -0.25 10.99
CA SER A 82 -2.39 0.53 11.99
C SER A 82 -1.44 1.44 12.78
N ARG A 83 -1.95 2.57 13.25
CA ARG A 83 -1.24 3.46 14.19
C ARG A 83 -0.87 2.77 15.49
N ASP A 84 -1.66 1.78 15.88
CA ASP A 84 -1.48 1.00 17.11
C ASP A 84 -0.52 -0.19 16.91
N MET A 85 0.17 -0.29 15.76
CA MET A 85 1.15 -1.36 15.57
C MET A 85 2.25 -1.30 16.63
N THR A 86 2.73 -2.47 17.04
CA THR A 86 3.82 -2.57 18.00
C THR A 86 5.11 -1.99 17.43
N ASN A 87 6.00 -1.49 18.30
CA ASN A 87 7.29 -0.93 17.86
C ASN A 87 8.15 -1.97 17.10
N SER A 88 8.04 -3.26 17.41
CA SER A 88 8.74 -4.32 16.69
C SER A 88 8.21 -4.48 15.25
N GLN A 89 6.89 -4.44 15.05
CA GLN A 89 6.28 -4.42 13.72
C GLN A 89 6.73 -3.18 12.92
N ARG A 90 6.71 -2.00 13.57
CA ARG A 90 7.14 -0.73 12.95
C ARG A 90 8.59 -0.79 12.50
N MET A 91 9.51 -1.23 13.36
CA MET A 91 10.93 -1.34 13.01
C MET A 91 11.17 -2.30 11.84
N LYS A 92 10.47 -3.44 11.81
CA LYS A 92 10.58 -4.41 10.70
C LYS A 92 10.09 -3.82 9.38
N LEU A 93 9.00 -3.07 9.42
CA LEU A 93 8.44 -2.42 8.24
C LEU A 93 9.39 -1.31 7.73
N MET A 94 9.90 -0.46 8.63
CA MET A 94 10.87 0.58 8.28
C MET A 94 12.16 0.01 7.71
N ALA A 95 12.72 -1.04 8.30
CA ALA A 95 13.93 -1.69 7.78
C ALA A 95 13.72 -2.25 6.37
N THR A 96 12.53 -2.81 6.10
CA THR A 96 12.17 -3.30 4.76
C THR A 96 12.05 -2.15 3.77
N TYR A 97 11.43 -1.05 4.19
CA TYR A 97 11.29 0.17 3.40
C TYR A 97 12.65 0.79 3.05
N GLU A 98 13.54 0.93 4.03
CA GLU A 98 14.90 1.47 3.83
C GLU A 98 15.72 0.59 2.89
N ALA A 99 15.67 -0.74 3.07
CA ALA A 99 16.35 -1.67 2.16
C ALA A 99 15.85 -1.55 0.71
N GLN A 100 14.55 -1.29 0.51
CA GLN A 100 13.99 -1.06 -0.81
C GLN A 100 14.37 0.32 -1.37
N ARG A 101 14.42 1.35 -0.52
CA ARG A 101 14.86 2.70 -0.89
C ARG A 101 16.31 2.70 -1.36
N HIS A 102 17.19 1.99 -0.68
CA HIS A 102 18.61 1.87 -1.06
C HIS A 102 18.85 0.99 -2.30
N ARG A 103 17.89 0.15 -2.69
CA ARG A 103 17.95 -0.65 -3.94
C ARG A 103 17.45 0.09 -5.18
N ARG A 104 16.81 1.26 -5.03
CA ARG A 104 16.50 2.13 -6.17
C ARG A 104 17.74 2.98 -6.48
N PRO A 105 18.36 2.86 -7.67
CA PRO A 105 19.36 3.85 -8.07
C PRO A 105 18.68 5.22 -8.11
N ALA A 106 19.38 6.23 -7.60
CA ALA A 106 18.98 7.62 -7.77
C ALA A 106 18.88 7.87 -9.28
N LEU A 107 17.68 8.21 -9.74
CA LEU A 107 17.47 8.75 -11.09
C LEU A 107 18.06 10.14 -11.15
#